data_AF-A0A1H9P7K5-F1
#
_entry.id   AF-A0A1H9P7K5-F1
#
_cell.length_a   1.000
_cell.length_b   1.000
_cell.length_c   1.000
_cell.angle_alpha   90.00
_cell.angle_beta   90.00
_cell.angle_gamma   90.00
#
_symmetry.space_group_name_H-M   'P 1'
#
loop_
_entity.id
_entity.type
_entity.pdbx_description
1 polymer ?
#
loop_
_entity_poly.entity_id
_entity_poly.type
_entity_poly.pdbx_seq_one_letter_code
_entity_poly.pdbx_strand_id
1 'polypeptide(L)'
;MKNMDDVLYEALSPMEKPSINLNRKILEANKEINMKRIVPLKHKFSLSAAAAIFTLVIALSSVTAYAALKYLSAQEVASALSENKLAEGFDSDNLLKEAQTQHFEDYDVTLLGLVSGQNLSEYISVDNGEIISDNTYAAVAISRADGSPMPDTSSDDYGKEDFLVSPYIEGLDPAQYNIFSLNAGGYLAVVENGVQYRIMEVENIEAFADRKIYLGVSDGSFYNSEAYIYDTNTGSLSRNSDYSGVNALFVLPIEASKADQDKANAILEKINNPDEADENELSQELPADVEEFMAKLTIDNIDEYAEPVESTRQILTPDKDGLINYEYVIPSGGSGNGYVAVDDLFPDGVAGMSDRFGWASSEGLSDLWIETYTLNEDGTVTFVIYVPKS
;
A
#
# COMPACT_ATOMS: atom_id res chain seq x y z
N MET A 1 49.41 30.26 -9.82
CA MET A 1 48.12 30.34 -9.09
C MET A 1 47.61 28.93 -8.93
N LYS A 2 47.31 28.49 -7.71
CA LYS A 2 46.63 27.20 -7.50
C LYS A 2 45.22 27.29 -8.12
N ASN A 3 44.75 26.22 -8.76
CA ASN A 3 43.42 26.20 -9.38
C ASN A 3 42.34 26.17 -8.30
N MET A 4 41.18 26.76 -8.57
CA MET A 4 40.10 26.92 -7.58
C MET A 4 39.55 25.57 -7.10
N ASP A 5 39.60 24.57 -7.99
CA ASP A 5 39.22 23.18 -7.69
C ASP A 5 40.18 22.51 -6.70
N ASP A 6 41.48 22.82 -6.76
CA ASP A 6 42.47 22.27 -5.82
C ASP A 6 42.25 22.81 -4.40
N VAL A 7 41.79 24.07 -4.29
CA VAL A 7 41.48 24.70 -3.00
C VAL A 7 40.18 24.14 -2.41
N LEU A 8 39.19 23.84 -3.26
CA LEU A 8 37.94 23.20 -2.83
C LEU A 8 38.17 21.76 -2.36
N TYR A 9 39.00 20.99 -3.06
CA TYR A 9 39.33 19.61 -2.70
C TYR A 9 40.14 19.53 -1.39
N GLU A 10 41.05 20.49 -1.16
CA GLU A 10 41.85 20.59 0.07
C GLU A 10 40.99 21.05 1.27
N ALA A 11 39.91 21.82 1.04
CA ALA A 11 38.98 22.28 2.08
C ALA A 11 37.87 21.24 2.43
N LEU A 12 37.51 20.35 1.50
CA LEU A 12 36.42 19.37 1.66
C LEU A 12 36.90 17.95 2.00
N SER A 13 38.22 17.73 2.02
CA SER A 13 38.79 16.45 2.44
C SER A 13 38.76 16.34 3.98
N PRO A 14 38.10 15.32 4.58
CA PRO A 14 38.06 15.15 6.03
C PRO A 14 39.47 14.98 6.60
N MET A 15 39.87 15.88 7.50
CA MET A 15 41.21 15.89 8.12
C MET A 15 41.44 14.79 9.15
N GLU A 16 40.42 14.02 9.54
CA GLU A 16 40.58 12.86 10.42
C GLU A 16 39.86 11.63 9.85
N LYS A 17 40.64 10.66 9.39
CA LYS A 17 40.17 9.28 9.20
C LYS A 17 40.07 8.62 10.59
N PRO A 18 38.99 7.90 10.90
CA PRO A 18 38.90 7.15 12.15
C PRO A 18 40.11 6.20 12.29
N SER A 19 40.78 6.24 13.45
CA SER A 19 41.97 5.43 13.66
C SER A 19 41.66 3.92 13.53
N ILE A 20 42.53 3.18 12.84
CA ILE A 20 42.44 1.71 12.65
C ILE A 20 42.25 0.95 13.98
N ASN A 21 42.66 1.55 15.10
CA ASN A 21 42.49 1.00 16.45
C ASN A 21 41.03 1.01 16.95
N LEU A 22 40.16 1.89 16.45
CA LEU A 22 38.74 1.91 16.82
C LEU A 22 37.99 0.73 16.18
N ASN A 23 38.26 0.47 14.90
CA ASN A 23 37.69 -0.67 14.16
C ASN A 23 38.13 -2.02 14.77
N ARG A 24 39.37 -2.10 15.27
CA ARG A 24 39.86 -3.32 15.93
C ARG A 24 39.19 -3.59 17.28
N LYS A 25 38.88 -2.56 18.07
CA LYS A 25 38.16 -2.71 19.35
C LYS A 25 36.71 -3.17 19.16
N ILE A 26 36.05 -2.73 18.10
CA ILE A 26 34.68 -3.15 17.75
C ILE A 26 34.65 -4.62 17.28
N LEU A 27 35.68 -5.06 16.55
CA LEU A 27 35.85 -6.45 16.13
C LEU A 27 36.28 -7.40 17.26
N GLU A 28 37.05 -6.93 18.23
CA GLU A 28 37.48 -7.72 19.40
C GLU A 28 36.35 -7.90 20.42
N ALA A 29 35.46 -6.90 20.60
CA ALA A 29 34.27 -7.02 21.46
C ALA A 29 33.26 -8.07 20.98
N ASN A 30 33.23 -8.37 19.68
CA ASN A 30 32.35 -9.40 19.07
C ASN A 30 32.92 -10.83 19.15
N LYS A 31 34.20 -11.01 19.51
CA LYS A 31 34.81 -12.35 19.66
C LYS A 31 34.63 -12.98 21.04
N GLU A 32 34.27 -12.21 22.07
CA GLU A 32 34.12 -12.71 23.45
C GLU A 32 32.70 -13.14 23.84
N ILE A 33 31.69 -12.96 22.98
CA ILE A 33 30.31 -13.39 23.25
C ILE A 33 30.03 -14.85 22.83
N ASN A 34 30.91 -15.47 22.03
CA ASN A 34 30.74 -16.86 21.55
C ASN A 34 31.66 -17.87 22.24
N MET A 35 31.57 -18.00 23.57
CA MET A 35 32.08 -19.18 24.28
C MET A 35 31.29 -19.44 25.57
N LYS A 36 30.16 -20.13 25.45
CA LYS A 36 29.67 -21.01 26.52
C LYS A 36 29.35 -22.39 25.94
N ARG A 37 30.14 -23.36 26.41
CA ARG A 37 30.05 -24.79 26.16
C ARG A 37 28.66 -25.32 26.46
N ILE A 38 28.08 -26.09 25.54
CA ILE A 38 26.99 -27.03 25.83
C ILE A 38 27.46 -28.44 25.46
N VAL A 39 27.30 -29.35 26.41
CA VAL A 39 27.71 -30.76 26.43
C VAL A 39 26.64 -31.62 25.72
N PRO A 40 26.97 -32.69 24.99
CA PRO A 40 25.94 -33.46 24.27
C PRO A 40 25.31 -34.54 25.16
N LEU A 41 23.99 -34.68 25.13
CA LEU A 41 23.29 -35.90 25.57
C LEU A 41 22.50 -36.52 24.41
N LYS A 42 22.75 -37.80 24.14
CA LYS A 42 21.95 -38.67 23.27
C LYS A 42 21.03 -39.54 24.15
N HIS A 43 19.72 -39.60 23.87
CA HIS A 43 18.96 -40.78 23.43
C HIS A 43 17.42 -40.72 23.70
N LYS A 44 16.65 -40.80 22.59
CA LYS A 44 15.54 -41.71 22.21
C LYS A 44 14.21 -41.87 23.03
N PHE A 45 13.13 -41.98 22.23
CA PHE A 45 11.74 -42.46 22.43
C PHE A 45 10.76 -41.46 23.09
N SER A 46 9.48 -41.31 22.72
CA SER A 46 8.59 -41.87 21.69
C SER A 46 7.30 -40.99 21.62
N LEU A 47 6.51 -41.16 20.55
CA LEU A 47 5.31 -40.43 20.14
C LEU A 47 4.21 -40.12 21.20
N SER A 48 3.48 -39.02 20.88
CA SER A 48 2.07 -38.68 21.17
C SER A 48 1.72 -38.29 22.62
N ALA A 49 0.91 -37.27 22.93
CA ALA A 49 -0.15 -36.60 22.18
C ALA A 49 -0.45 -35.20 22.78
N ALA A 50 -0.98 -34.30 21.94
CA ALA A 50 -1.96 -33.26 22.25
C ALA A 50 -1.69 -32.27 23.41
N ALA A 51 -1.15 -31.09 23.06
CA ALA A 51 -1.54 -29.75 23.54
C ALA A 51 -0.37 -28.78 23.25
N ALA A 52 -0.21 -28.37 21.99
CA ALA A 52 0.73 -27.31 21.65
C ALA A 52 -0.05 -25.99 21.67
N ILE A 53 0.03 -25.32 22.82
CA ILE A 53 -0.09 -23.88 22.96
C ILE A 53 0.70 -23.25 21.80
N PHE A 54 0.06 -22.39 21.00
CA PHE A 54 0.71 -21.61 19.95
C PHE A 54 1.87 -20.83 20.56
N THR A 55 3.07 -21.39 20.49
CA THR A 55 4.31 -20.71 20.82
C THR A 55 4.58 -19.76 19.68
N LEU A 56 4.25 -18.49 19.93
CA LEU A 56 4.85 -17.28 19.41
C LEU A 56 6.09 -17.56 18.53
N VAL A 57 5.91 -17.53 17.22
CA VAL A 57 7.03 -17.49 16.28
C VAL A 57 7.62 -16.08 16.37
N ILE A 58 8.51 -15.88 17.36
CA ILE A 58 9.48 -14.80 17.30
C ILE A 58 10.46 -15.21 16.22
N ALA A 59 10.14 -14.90 14.95
CA ALA A 59 11.17 -14.76 13.95
C ALA A 59 12.07 -13.62 14.42
N LEU A 60 13.35 -13.93 14.61
CA LEU A 60 14.39 -13.02 15.06
C LEU A 60 14.58 -11.91 14.03
N SER A 61 13.74 -10.87 14.04
CA SER A 61 14.12 -9.57 13.49
C SER A 61 15.08 -8.96 14.50
N SER A 62 16.38 -8.99 14.18
CA SER A 62 17.33 -8.13 14.88
C SER A 62 16.94 -6.69 14.59
N VAL A 63 16.17 -6.06 15.50
CA VAL A 63 15.95 -4.62 15.50
C VAL A 63 17.32 -3.98 15.73
N THR A 64 18.01 -3.63 14.65
CA THR A 64 19.26 -2.89 14.72
C THR A 64 18.97 -1.41 14.53
N ALA A 65 19.47 -0.58 15.45
CA ALA A 65 19.51 0.89 15.38
C ALA A 65 20.30 1.46 14.17
N TYR A 66 20.56 0.64 13.14
CA TYR A 66 21.29 0.99 11.92
C TYR A 66 20.42 1.79 10.93
N ALA A 67 19.10 1.62 10.96
CA ALA A 67 18.16 2.31 10.07
C ALA A 67 18.25 3.84 10.15
N ALA A 68 18.41 4.40 11.36
CA ALA A 68 18.45 5.85 11.59
C ALA A 68 19.67 6.56 10.97
N LEU A 69 20.70 5.82 10.52
CA LEU A 69 21.87 6.40 9.85
C LEU A 69 21.86 6.18 8.33
N LYS A 70 21.01 5.28 7.82
CA LYS A 70 20.96 4.91 6.39
C LYS A 70 19.81 5.60 5.65
N TYR A 71 18.68 5.83 6.31
CA TYR A 71 17.46 6.30 5.68
C TYR A 71 17.09 7.72 6.11
N LEU A 72 16.35 8.42 5.26
CA LEU A 72 15.63 9.61 5.65
C LEU A 72 14.66 9.28 6.80
N SER A 73 14.51 10.20 7.73
CA SER A 73 13.43 10.18 8.72
C SER A 73 12.07 10.40 8.03
N ALA A 74 10.97 10.04 8.70
CA ALA A 74 9.63 10.27 8.16
C ALA A 74 9.34 11.76 7.86
N GLN A 75 9.86 12.67 8.70
CA GLN A 75 9.82 14.12 8.48
C GLN A 75 10.54 14.52 7.19
N GLU A 76 11.75 14.00 6.96
CA GLU A 76 12.54 14.30 5.76
C GLU A 76 11.89 13.73 4.50
N VAL A 77 11.26 12.55 4.58
CA VAL A 77 10.49 11.96 3.46
C VAL A 77 9.31 12.86 3.10
N ALA A 78 8.50 13.28 4.07
CA ALA A 78 7.38 14.18 3.83
C ALA A 78 7.86 15.53 3.26
N SER A 79 8.96 16.08 3.77
CA SER A 79 9.57 17.31 3.24
C SER A 79 10.05 17.16 1.80
N ALA A 80 10.64 16.02 1.44
CA ALA A 80 11.06 15.73 0.06
C ALA A 80 9.88 15.66 -0.91
N LEU A 81 8.71 15.26 -0.41
CA LEU A 81 7.44 15.23 -1.13
C LEU A 81 6.68 16.57 -1.11
N SER A 82 7.30 17.64 -0.56
CA SER A 82 6.67 18.95 -0.37
C SER A 82 5.45 18.96 0.57
N GLU A 83 5.36 17.97 1.47
CA GLU A 83 4.31 17.82 2.48
C GLU A 83 4.79 18.37 3.83
N ASN A 84 5.01 19.69 3.95
CA ASN A 84 5.67 20.27 5.12
C ASN A 84 4.80 20.15 6.38
N LYS A 85 3.48 20.28 6.23
CA LYS A 85 2.55 20.08 7.35
C LYS A 85 2.57 18.65 7.89
N LEU A 86 2.66 17.66 7.00
CA LEU A 86 2.79 16.27 7.40
C LEU A 86 4.16 16.01 8.03
N ALA A 87 5.21 16.67 7.52
CA ALA A 87 6.54 16.63 8.10
C ALA A 87 6.54 17.15 9.55
N GLU A 88 5.81 18.24 9.85
CA GLU A 88 5.62 18.72 11.22
C GLU A 88 4.91 17.67 12.09
N GLY A 89 3.87 17.00 11.57
CA GLY A 89 3.18 15.91 12.26
C GLY A 89 4.11 14.74 12.60
N PHE A 90 5.00 14.34 11.68
CA PHE A 90 6.01 13.32 11.94
C PHE A 90 7.12 13.75 12.92
N ASP A 91 7.32 15.05 13.16
CA ASP A 91 8.27 15.54 14.16
C ASP A 91 7.62 15.63 15.56
N SER A 92 6.37 16.10 15.63
CA SER A 92 5.68 16.32 16.90
C SER A 92 5.03 15.07 17.49
N ASP A 93 4.35 14.29 16.65
CA ASP A 93 3.36 13.29 17.09
C ASP A 93 3.60 11.89 16.49
N ASN A 94 4.82 11.61 16.04
CA ASN A 94 5.17 10.29 15.53
C ASN A 94 4.99 9.21 16.61
N LEU A 95 4.08 8.29 16.34
CA LEU A 95 3.71 7.17 17.20
C LEU A 95 4.83 6.13 17.27
N LEU A 96 5.75 6.12 16.31
CA LEU A 96 6.94 5.26 16.33
C LEU A 96 8.11 5.94 17.02
N LYS A 97 8.58 5.32 18.11
CA LYS A 97 9.76 5.79 18.86
C LYS A 97 11.07 5.58 18.10
N GLU A 98 11.16 4.48 17.35
CA GLU A 98 12.35 4.07 16.60
C GLU A 98 11.91 3.38 15.30
N ALA A 99 12.68 3.59 14.23
CA ALA A 99 12.47 2.91 12.96
C ALA A 99 12.68 1.40 13.09
N GLN A 100 11.87 0.61 12.40
CA GLN A 100 11.92 -0.85 12.46
C GLN A 100 12.22 -1.44 11.10
N THR A 101 13.28 -2.25 10.99
CA THR A 101 13.68 -2.90 9.72
C THR A 101 13.40 -4.39 9.73
N GLN A 102 12.89 -4.90 8.61
CA GLN A 102 12.80 -6.33 8.29
C GLN A 102 13.61 -6.61 7.02
N HIS A 103 14.42 -7.67 7.06
CA HIS A 103 15.31 -8.07 5.98
C HIS A 103 14.70 -9.22 5.17
N PHE A 104 14.83 -9.14 3.84
CA PHE A 104 14.43 -10.15 2.85
C PHE A 104 15.63 -10.52 1.99
N GLU A 105 15.46 -11.49 1.09
CA GLU A 105 16.55 -11.93 0.21
C GLU A 105 17.06 -10.78 -0.65
N ASP A 106 16.15 -10.08 -1.34
CA ASP A 106 16.49 -9.04 -2.30
C ASP A 106 16.28 -7.62 -1.77
N TYR A 107 15.59 -7.44 -0.64
CA TYR A 107 15.19 -6.12 -0.14
C TYR A 107 15.30 -5.97 1.39
N ASP A 108 15.53 -4.74 1.83
CA ASP A 108 15.30 -4.27 3.19
C ASP A 108 14.05 -3.39 3.21
N VAL A 109 13.11 -3.66 4.12
CA VAL A 109 11.93 -2.82 4.35
C VAL A 109 12.02 -2.21 5.74
N THR A 110 11.86 -0.89 5.83
CA THR A 110 11.92 -0.15 7.10
C THR A 110 10.69 0.70 7.30
N LEU A 111 9.99 0.51 8.41
CA LEU A 111 8.94 1.41 8.89
C LEU A 111 9.59 2.58 9.63
N LEU A 112 9.46 3.80 9.08
CA LEU A 112 10.15 5.01 9.52
C LEU A 112 9.32 5.86 10.49
N GLY A 113 8.01 5.95 10.25
CA GLY A 113 7.13 6.81 11.03
C GLY A 113 5.66 6.47 10.82
N LEU A 114 4.85 6.81 11.83
CA LEU A 114 3.41 6.62 11.87
C LEU A 114 2.81 7.82 12.59
N VAL A 115 1.87 8.51 11.97
CA VAL A 115 1.16 9.63 12.60
C VAL A 115 -0.32 9.55 12.24
N SER A 116 -1.19 10.01 13.12
CA SER A 116 -2.63 10.07 12.86
C SER A 116 -3.22 11.35 13.42
N GLY A 117 -4.21 11.91 12.72
CA GLY A 117 -4.90 13.09 13.19
C GLY A 117 -5.49 13.95 12.08
N GLN A 118 -6.05 15.07 12.52
CA GLN A 118 -6.79 15.98 11.64
C GLN A 118 -5.89 16.98 10.92
N ASN A 119 -6.17 17.18 9.65
CA ASN A 119 -5.55 18.16 8.77
C ASN A 119 -4.01 18.03 8.77
N LEU A 120 -3.47 16.82 8.62
CA LEU A 120 -2.01 16.64 8.64
C LEU A 120 -1.34 16.93 7.28
N SER A 121 -2.01 16.66 6.15
CA SER A 121 -1.49 17.01 4.81
C SER A 121 -1.78 18.47 4.44
N GLU A 122 -0.94 19.03 3.56
CA GLU A 122 -1.21 20.30 2.86
C GLU A 122 -2.29 20.15 1.78
N TYR A 123 -2.47 18.93 1.28
CA TYR A 123 -3.49 18.57 0.31
C TYR A 123 -4.73 18.03 1.02
N ILE A 124 -5.89 18.33 0.43
CA ILE A 124 -7.17 17.89 0.97
C ILE A 124 -7.47 16.54 0.35
N SER A 125 -7.51 15.50 1.18
CA SER A 125 -7.99 14.19 0.77
C SER A 125 -9.51 14.25 0.67
N VAL A 126 -10.02 13.97 -0.52
CA VAL A 126 -11.45 13.96 -0.81
C VAL A 126 -11.84 12.54 -1.15
N ASP A 127 -12.80 12.01 -0.42
CA ASP A 127 -13.39 10.70 -0.70
C ASP A 127 -14.90 10.87 -0.80
N ASN A 128 -15.47 10.47 -1.94
CA ASN A 128 -16.88 10.69 -2.28
C ASN A 128 -17.37 12.14 -2.05
N GLY A 129 -16.51 13.15 -2.27
CA GLY A 129 -16.86 14.56 -2.09
C GLY A 129 -16.73 15.08 -0.65
N GLU A 130 -16.46 14.22 0.34
CA GLU A 130 -16.16 14.63 1.71
C GLU A 130 -14.68 14.91 1.90
N ILE A 131 -14.37 16.00 2.60
CA ILE A 131 -13.01 16.28 3.06
C ILE A 131 -12.65 15.30 4.18
N ILE A 132 -11.92 14.25 3.84
CA ILE A 132 -11.29 13.41 4.86
C ILE A 132 -10.05 14.14 5.35
N SER A 133 -10.22 14.80 6.49
CA SER A 133 -9.11 15.47 7.18
C SER A 133 -8.50 14.63 8.30
N ASP A 134 -9.19 13.62 8.83
CA ASP A 134 -8.72 12.77 9.92
C ASP A 134 -8.11 11.48 9.35
N ASN A 135 -6.79 11.47 9.15
CA ASN A 135 -6.08 10.40 8.43
C ASN A 135 -4.97 9.79 9.28
N THR A 136 -4.58 8.57 8.91
CA THR A 136 -3.36 7.89 9.36
C THR A 136 -2.35 7.83 8.23
N TYR A 137 -1.12 8.24 8.51
CA TYR A 137 0.00 8.20 7.56
C TYR A 137 1.10 7.28 8.07
N ALA A 138 1.65 6.44 7.19
CA ALA A 138 2.83 5.61 7.49
C ALA A 138 3.93 5.81 6.45
N ALA A 139 5.12 6.19 6.91
CA ALA A 139 6.30 6.34 6.07
C ALA A 139 7.15 5.06 6.08
N VAL A 140 7.48 4.54 4.91
CA VAL A 140 8.34 3.35 4.75
C VAL A 140 9.49 3.61 3.78
N ALA A 141 10.63 2.97 4.03
CA ALA A 141 11.76 2.88 3.11
C ALA A 141 11.91 1.46 2.59
N ILE A 142 12.17 1.33 1.28
CA ILE A 142 12.41 0.09 0.56
C ILE A 142 13.71 0.25 -0.19
N SER A 143 14.68 -0.62 0.08
CA SER A 143 15.99 -0.61 -0.59
C SER A 143 16.41 -2.02 -0.97
N ARG A 144 17.16 -2.18 -2.04
CA ARG A 144 17.71 -3.49 -2.41
C ARG A 144 18.77 -3.91 -1.40
N ALA A 145 18.73 -5.17 -1.00
CA ALA A 145 19.66 -5.75 -0.03
C ALA A 145 21.10 -5.77 -0.54
N ASP A 146 21.29 -5.82 -1.86
CA ASP A 146 22.61 -5.76 -2.51
C ASP A 146 23.19 -4.32 -2.62
N GLY A 147 22.40 -3.31 -2.24
CA GLY A 147 22.77 -1.90 -2.29
C GLY A 147 22.69 -1.24 -3.67
N SER A 148 22.18 -1.94 -4.69
CA SER A 148 21.87 -1.32 -5.98
C SER A 148 20.68 -0.35 -5.84
N PRO A 149 20.64 0.75 -6.62
CA PRO A 149 19.62 1.77 -6.44
C PRO A 149 18.25 1.30 -6.93
N MET A 150 17.20 1.71 -6.21
CA MET A 150 15.83 1.69 -6.72
C MET A 150 15.69 2.63 -7.94
N PRO A 151 14.85 2.31 -8.94
CA PRO A 151 14.59 3.22 -10.06
C PRO A 151 13.96 4.54 -9.60
N ASP A 152 14.45 5.67 -10.11
CA ASP A 152 13.84 6.97 -9.84
C ASP A 152 12.38 7.04 -10.30
N THR A 153 11.52 7.79 -9.61
CA THR A 153 10.09 7.93 -9.93
C THR A 153 9.82 8.47 -11.33
N SER A 154 10.78 9.17 -11.94
CA SER A 154 10.69 9.69 -13.32
C SER A 154 11.25 8.72 -14.39
N SER A 155 11.72 7.54 -14.00
CA SER A 155 12.33 6.56 -14.91
C SER A 155 11.28 5.62 -15.51
N ASP A 156 11.49 5.18 -16.76
CA ASP A 156 10.69 4.13 -17.42
C ASP A 156 10.78 2.76 -16.69
N ASP A 157 11.77 2.60 -15.80
CA ASP A 157 11.92 1.40 -14.97
C ASP A 157 11.12 1.47 -13.67
N TYR A 158 10.57 2.64 -13.30
CA TYR A 158 9.73 2.78 -12.12
C TYR A 158 8.41 2.01 -12.29
N GLY A 159 7.99 1.31 -11.24
CA GLY A 159 6.76 0.50 -11.24
C GLY A 159 6.91 -0.90 -11.89
N LYS A 160 8.05 -1.23 -12.50
CA LYS A 160 8.31 -2.62 -12.96
C LYS A 160 8.47 -3.59 -11.80
N GLU A 161 9.03 -3.10 -10.70
CA GLU A 161 9.04 -3.74 -9.39
C GLU A 161 8.21 -2.84 -8.48
N ASP A 162 7.03 -3.32 -8.08
CA ASP A 162 6.10 -2.56 -7.25
C ASP A 162 5.93 -3.18 -5.87
N PHE A 163 5.43 -2.38 -4.93
CA PHE A 163 5.24 -2.76 -3.54
C PHE A 163 3.94 -2.21 -2.99
N LEU A 164 3.07 -3.08 -2.50
CA LEU A 164 1.89 -2.66 -1.78
C LEU A 164 2.27 -2.36 -0.33
N VAL A 165 2.03 -1.12 0.11
CA VAL A 165 2.10 -0.71 1.52
C VAL A 165 0.67 -0.54 2.01
N SER A 166 0.20 -1.43 2.88
CA SER A 166 -1.21 -1.43 3.29
C SER A 166 -1.37 -1.67 4.78
N PRO A 167 -2.34 -1.02 5.46
CA PRO A 167 -2.72 -1.39 6.79
C PRO A 167 -3.62 -2.63 6.74
N TYR A 168 -3.59 -3.42 7.82
CA TYR A 168 -4.52 -4.53 8.04
C TYR A 168 -4.98 -4.53 9.49
N ILE A 169 -6.25 -4.86 9.73
CA ILE A 169 -6.87 -4.80 11.06
C ILE A 169 -7.27 -6.21 11.48
N GLU A 170 -6.89 -6.63 12.69
CA GLU A 170 -7.24 -7.94 13.23
C GLU A 170 -8.77 -8.15 13.20
N GLY A 171 -9.18 -9.31 12.69
CA GLY A 171 -10.60 -9.67 12.53
C GLY A 171 -11.28 -9.13 11.28
N LEU A 172 -10.58 -8.35 10.44
CA LEU A 172 -11.04 -7.92 9.12
C LEU A 172 -10.28 -8.68 8.03
N ASP A 173 -10.99 -9.13 6.99
CA ASP A 173 -10.37 -9.84 5.87
C ASP A 173 -9.45 -8.89 5.08
N PRO A 174 -8.13 -9.12 5.03
CA PRO A 174 -7.20 -8.23 4.35
C PRO A 174 -7.39 -8.14 2.82
N ALA A 175 -8.09 -9.11 2.20
CA ALA A 175 -8.47 -9.00 0.80
C ALA A 175 -9.55 -7.93 0.58
N GLN A 176 -10.42 -7.71 1.58
CA GLN A 176 -11.51 -6.74 1.52
C GLN A 176 -11.12 -5.40 2.18
N TYR A 177 -10.42 -5.44 3.31
CA TYR A 177 -10.06 -4.28 4.12
C TYR A 177 -8.55 -4.02 4.05
N ASN A 178 -8.16 -3.18 3.10
CA ASN A 178 -6.78 -2.80 2.82
C ASN A 178 -6.72 -1.32 2.41
N ILE A 179 -5.56 -0.84 1.97
CA ILE A 179 -5.37 0.57 1.56
C ILE A 179 -6.39 1.04 0.50
N PHE A 180 -6.85 0.16 -0.39
CA PHE A 180 -7.81 0.51 -1.44
C PHE A 180 -9.19 0.83 -0.88
N SER A 181 -9.69 -0.02 0.03
CA SER A 181 -10.99 0.21 0.68
C SER A 181 -10.93 1.28 1.77
N LEU A 182 -9.77 1.42 2.44
CA LEU A 182 -9.62 2.33 3.57
C LEU A 182 -9.27 3.77 3.14
N ASN A 183 -8.81 3.98 1.90
CA ASN A 183 -8.62 5.30 1.27
C ASN A 183 -8.11 5.19 -0.19
N ALA A 184 -8.91 4.62 -1.10
CA ALA A 184 -8.70 4.56 -2.56
C ALA A 184 -7.31 4.06 -3.06
N GLY A 185 -6.43 3.55 -2.21
CA GLY A 185 -5.09 3.10 -2.56
C GLY A 185 -4.04 4.20 -2.68
N GLY A 186 -4.34 5.42 -2.19
CA GLY A 186 -3.46 6.57 -2.32
C GLY A 186 -2.14 6.42 -1.57
N TYR A 187 -1.03 6.71 -2.25
CA TYR A 187 0.29 6.86 -1.62
C TYR A 187 1.11 7.93 -2.32
N LEU A 188 2.03 8.55 -1.57
CA LEU A 188 3.06 9.41 -2.11
C LEU A 188 4.38 8.65 -2.18
N ALA A 189 5.21 8.90 -3.20
CA ALA A 189 6.49 8.23 -3.34
C ALA A 189 7.59 9.13 -3.91
N VAL A 190 8.80 8.92 -3.40
CA VAL A 190 10.03 9.55 -3.87
C VAL A 190 11.17 8.55 -3.80
N VAL A 191 12.13 8.65 -4.72
CA VAL A 191 13.39 7.91 -4.63
C VAL A 191 14.51 8.89 -4.32
N GLU A 192 15.21 8.66 -3.22
CA GLU A 192 16.30 9.51 -2.76
C GLU A 192 17.52 8.65 -2.42
N ASN A 193 18.66 8.98 -3.01
CA ASN A 193 19.91 8.22 -2.87
C ASN A 193 19.77 6.71 -3.17
N GLY A 194 18.93 6.35 -4.14
CA GLY A 194 18.68 4.96 -4.54
C GLY A 194 17.80 4.16 -3.58
N VAL A 195 17.11 4.81 -2.64
CA VAL A 195 16.13 4.20 -1.74
C VAL A 195 14.74 4.71 -2.12
N GLN A 196 13.77 3.81 -2.29
CA GLN A 196 12.39 4.18 -2.50
C GLN A 196 11.71 4.44 -1.16
N TYR A 197 11.07 5.60 -1.04
CA TYR A 197 10.27 5.97 0.12
C TYR A 197 8.81 6.07 -0.30
N ARG A 198 7.90 5.56 0.52
CA ARG A 198 6.46 5.72 0.35
C ARG A 198 5.83 6.27 1.62
N ILE A 199 4.85 7.15 1.46
CA ILE A 199 3.91 7.52 2.51
C ILE A 199 2.55 6.97 2.12
N MET A 200 2.08 5.98 2.87
CA MET A 200 0.71 5.49 2.81
C MET A 200 -0.20 6.49 3.52
N GLU A 201 -1.39 6.72 2.98
CA GLU A 201 -2.45 7.50 3.61
C GLU A 201 -3.73 6.68 3.65
N VAL A 202 -4.34 6.57 4.83
CA VAL A 202 -5.68 5.98 4.99
C VAL A 202 -6.55 6.82 5.93
N GLU A 203 -7.87 6.63 5.88
CA GLU A 203 -8.76 7.15 6.92
C GLU A 203 -8.26 6.71 8.31
N ASN A 204 -8.45 7.54 9.34
CA ASN A 204 -7.82 7.34 10.63
C ASN A 204 -8.15 5.98 11.29
N ILE A 205 -7.21 5.03 11.18
CA ILE A 205 -7.33 3.67 11.69
C ILE A 205 -7.15 3.58 13.21
N GLU A 206 -6.85 4.68 13.91
CA GLU A 206 -6.90 4.69 15.39
C GLU A 206 -8.28 4.28 15.93
N ALA A 207 -9.35 4.47 15.15
CA ALA A 207 -10.69 4.00 15.49
C ALA A 207 -10.74 2.50 15.80
N PHE A 208 -9.87 1.69 15.18
CA PHE A 208 -9.78 0.24 15.36
C PHE A 208 -8.76 -0.21 16.43
N ALA A 209 -8.26 0.71 17.27
CA ALA A 209 -7.19 0.40 18.22
C ALA A 209 -7.57 -0.59 19.33
N ASP A 210 -8.83 -1.01 19.43
CA ASP A 210 -9.27 -2.13 20.29
C ASP A 210 -8.79 -3.50 19.76
N ARG A 211 -8.25 -3.52 18.54
CA ARG A 211 -7.72 -4.69 17.84
C ARG A 211 -6.24 -4.49 17.50
N LYS A 212 -5.53 -5.58 17.16
CA LYS A 212 -4.18 -5.40 16.58
C LYS A 212 -4.30 -4.79 15.19
N ILE A 213 -3.49 -3.76 14.93
CA ILE A 213 -3.36 -3.13 13.63
C ILE A 213 -1.96 -3.43 13.10
N TYR A 214 -1.89 -3.83 11.85
CA TYR A 214 -0.66 -4.19 11.15
C TYR A 214 -0.40 -3.22 10.01
N LEU A 215 0.87 -3.05 9.65
CA LEU A 215 1.27 -2.48 8.37
C LEU A 215 2.04 -3.55 7.61
N GLY A 216 1.51 -3.94 6.46
CA GLY A 216 2.18 -4.85 5.53
C GLY A 216 2.92 -4.09 4.43
N VAL A 217 4.05 -4.64 4.01
CA VAL A 217 4.72 -4.28 2.76
C VAL A 217 4.99 -5.57 2.00
N SER A 218 4.36 -5.74 0.85
CA SER A 218 4.57 -6.90 -0.03
C SER A 218 4.95 -6.49 -1.44
N ASP A 219 5.67 -7.34 -2.15
CA ASP A 219 5.88 -7.14 -3.59
C ASP A 219 4.55 -7.27 -4.36
N GLY A 220 4.44 -6.54 -5.47
CA GLY A 220 3.23 -6.40 -6.27
C GLY A 220 2.37 -5.19 -5.88
N SER A 221 1.42 -4.86 -6.75
CA SER A 221 0.56 -3.67 -6.58
C SER A 221 -0.71 -3.94 -5.76
N PHE A 222 -1.05 -5.20 -5.51
CA PHE A 222 -2.31 -5.61 -4.87
C PHE A 222 -2.10 -6.57 -3.71
N TYR A 223 -3.16 -6.79 -2.93
CA TYR A 223 -3.10 -7.71 -1.80
C TYR A 223 -2.74 -9.12 -2.29
N ASN A 224 -1.69 -9.69 -1.71
CA ASN A 224 -1.22 -11.03 -2.04
C ASN A 224 -1.52 -12.01 -0.89
N SER A 225 -2.51 -12.89 -1.11
CA SER A 225 -2.88 -13.93 -0.14
C SER A 225 -1.82 -15.02 0.04
N GLU A 226 -0.83 -15.13 -0.84
CA GLU A 226 0.33 -16.01 -0.65
C GLU A 226 1.38 -15.39 0.28
N ALA A 227 1.44 -14.05 0.38
CA ALA A 227 2.41 -13.33 1.21
C ALA A 227 2.05 -13.38 2.70
N TYR A 228 0.76 -13.43 3.04
CA TYR A 228 0.26 -13.37 4.41
C TYR A 228 -0.70 -14.51 4.73
N ILE A 229 -0.63 -15.03 5.95
CA ILE A 229 -1.55 -16.04 6.47
C ILE A 229 -2.54 -15.32 7.39
N TYR A 230 -3.79 -15.24 6.94
CA TYR A 230 -4.92 -14.76 7.72
C TYR A 230 -5.65 -15.94 8.37
N ASP A 231 -5.71 -15.97 9.70
CA ASP A 231 -6.47 -16.99 10.44
C ASP A 231 -7.91 -16.50 10.64
N THR A 232 -8.83 -17.05 9.85
CA THR A 232 -10.25 -16.70 9.89
C THR A 232 -10.93 -17.02 11.22
N ASN A 233 -10.36 -17.86 12.08
CA ASN A 233 -10.92 -18.15 13.41
C ASN A 233 -10.52 -17.11 14.45
N THR A 234 -9.31 -16.57 14.36
CA THR A 234 -8.76 -15.63 15.35
C THR A 234 -8.71 -14.19 14.85
N GLY A 235 -8.84 -13.98 13.54
CA GLY A 235 -8.66 -12.67 12.89
C GLY A 235 -7.20 -12.22 12.83
N SER A 236 -6.24 -13.01 13.32
CA SER A 236 -4.83 -12.62 13.34
C SER A 236 -4.19 -12.78 11.96
N LEU A 237 -3.33 -11.81 11.63
CA LEU A 237 -2.51 -11.83 10.43
C LEU A 237 -1.06 -12.17 10.77
N SER A 238 -0.41 -12.99 9.96
CA SER A 238 1.00 -13.35 10.11
C SER A 238 1.69 -13.48 8.74
N ARG A 239 3.02 -13.39 8.73
CA ARG A 239 3.81 -13.59 7.50
C ARG A 239 3.77 -15.06 7.08
N ASN A 240 3.64 -15.32 5.78
CA ASN A 240 3.90 -16.66 5.24
C ASN A 240 5.42 -16.90 5.17
N SER A 241 5.95 -17.83 5.95
CA SER A 241 7.39 -18.13 5.97
C SER A 241 7.89 -18.83 4.71
N ASP A 242 6.98 -19.42 3.93
CA ASP A 242 7.31 -20.14 2.70
C ASP A 242 7.26 -19.23 1.46
N TYR A 243 6.82 -17.98 1.62
CA TYR A 243 6.81 -16.98 0.57
C TYR A 243 8.21 -16.43 0.34
N SER A 244 8.70 -16.48 -0.90
CA SER A 244 10.06 -16.07 -1.26
C SER A 244 10.20 -14.56 -1.55
N GLY A 245 9.08 -13.86 -1.74
CA GLY A 245 9.07 -12.42 -2.00
C GLY A 245 9.13 -11.57 -0.73
N VAL A 246 8.78 -10.30 -0.88
CA VAL A 246 8.67 -9.36 0.23
C VAL A 246 7.30 -9.54 0.89
N ASN A 247 7.28 -9.72 2.21
CA ASN A 247 6.07 -9.82 3.01
C ASN A 247 6.27 -9.24 4.42
N ALA A 248 6.81 -8.02 4.50
CA ALA A 248 7.03 -7.36 5.78
C ALA A 248 5.71 -7.15 6.51
N LEU A 249 5.69 -7.39 7.81
CA LEU A 249 4.50 -7.20 8.63
C LEU A 249 4.91 -6.59 9.95
N PHE A 250 4.54 -5.33 10.17
CA PHE A 250 4.79 -4.60 11.39
C PHE A 250 3.52 -4.53 12.21
N VAL A 251 3.62 -4.62 13.53
CA VAL A 251 2.50 -4.30 14.43
C VAL A 251 2.59 -2.82 14.77
N LEU A 252 1.53 -2.07 14.49
CA LEU A 252 1.50 -0.63 14.72
C LEU A 252 1.29 -0.32 16.21
N PRO A 253 2.07 0.60 16.79
CA PRO A 253 2.00 0.93 18.22
C PRO A 253 0.88 1.92 18.53
N ILE A 254 -0.35 1.63 18.10
CA ILE A 254 -1.52 2.48 18.34
C ILE A 254 -2.11 2.12 19.71
N GLU A 255 -2.30 3.13 20.56
CA GLU A 255 -2.80 2.95 21.92
C GLU A 255 -4.29 2.58 21.91
N ALA A 256 -4.65 1.49 22.59
CA ALA A 256 -6.02 0.98 22.60
C ALA A 256 -7.06 1.97 23.14
N SER A 257 -6.65 2.98 23.91
CA SER A 257 -7.54 4.06 24.36
C SER A 257 -8.00 5.00 23.25
N LYS A 258 -7.42 4.94 22.05
CA LYS A 258 -7.84 5.71 20.88
C LYS A 258 -8.97 5.05 20.09
N ALA A 259 -9.30 3.80 20.42
CA ALA A 259 -10.37 3.07 19.78
C ALA A 259 -11.70 3.84 19.89
N ASP A 260 -12.42 3.89 18.79
CA ASP A 260 -13.71 4.56 18.68
C ASP A 260 -14.62 3.65 17.85
N GLN A 261 -15.49 2.93 18.55
CA GLN A 261 -16.36 1.92 17.94
C GLN A 261 -17.35 2.54 16.95
N ASP A 262 -17.83 3.76 17.20
CA ASP A 262 -18.79 4.42 16.32
C ASP A 262 -18.10 4.84 15.02
N LYS A 263 -16.89 5.42 15.10
CA LYS A 263 -16.08 5.71 13.92
C LYS A 263 -15.69 4.46 13.15
N ALA A 264 -15.22 3.41 13.84
CA ALA A 264 -14.84 2.16 13.20
C ALA A 264 -16.01 1.54 12.42
N ASN A 265 -17.21 1.52 13.01
CA ASN A 265 -18.40 1.02 12.33
C ASN A 265 -18.78 1.89 11.12
N ALA A 266 -18.65 3.21 11.20
CA ALA A 266 -18.92 4.11 10.07
C ALA A 266 -17.99 3.83 8.87
N ILE A 267 -16.69 3.63 9.14
CA ILE A 267 -15.70 3.25 8.12
C ILE A 267 -16.10 1.91 7.46
N LEU A 268 -16.45 0.90 8.28
CA LEU A 268 -16.85 -0.40 7.76
C LEU A 268 -18.14 -0.33 6.94
N GLU A 269 -19.10 0.48 7.36
CA GLU A 269 -20.37 0.67 6.65
C GLU A 269 -20.13 1.27 5.27
N LYS A 270 -19.31 2.32 5.18
CA LYS A 270 -18.93 2.95 3.91
C LYS A 270 -18.26 1.96 2.94
N ILE A 271 -17.40 1.08 3.46
CA ILE A 271 -16.71 0.06 2.66
C ILE A 271 -17.68 -1.03 2.18
N ASN A 272 -18.60 -1.45 3.05
CA ASN A 272 -19.50 -2.58 2.77
C ASN A 272 -20.74 -2.18 1.94
N ASN A 273 -21.17 -0.93 2.05
CA ASN A 273 -22.38 -0.40 1.43
C ASN A 273 -22.05 0.91 0.69
N PRO A 274 -21.24 0.86 -0.38
CA PRO A 274 -20.82 2.05 -1.12
C PRO A 274 -22.00 2.86 -1.69
N ASP A 275 -23.12 2.21 -2.00
CA ASP A 275 -24.33 2.85 -2.56
C ASP A 275 -25.21 3.58 -1.52
N GLU A 276 -25.13 3.24 -0.22
CA GLU A 276 -25.93 3.90 0.83
C GLU A 276 -25.23 5.14 1.42
N ALA A 277 -23.95 5.35 1.09
CA ALA A 277 -23.23 6.57 1.42
C ALA A 277 -23.74 7.80 0.64
N ASP A 278 -24.66 7.61 -0.31
CA ASP A 278 -24.97 8.57 -1.39
C ASP A 278 -26.31 9.34 -1.22
N GLU A 279 -27.04 9.18 -0.10
CA GLU A 279 -28.29 9.96 0.11
C GLU A 279 -28.12 11.26 0.91
N ASN A 280 -26.94 11.53 1.47
CA ASN A 280 -26.63 12.83 2.09
C ASN A 280 -25.16 13.20 1.86
N GLU A 281 -24.84 13.81 0.73
CA GLU A 281 -24.33 15.19 0.64
C GLU A 281 -23.66 15.47 -0.73
N LEU A 282 -24.21 16.49 -1.40
CA LEU A 282 -23.58 17.31 -2.45
C LEU A 282 -23.15 16.60 -3.74
N SER A 283 -24.12 16.57 -4.67
CA SER A 283 -23.90 16.64 -6.11
C SER A 283 -22.68 17.49 -6.47
N GLN A 284 -21.59 16.85 -6.88
CA GLN A 284 -20.57 17.53 -7.68
C GLN A 284 -21.26 17.97 -8.98
N GLU A 285 -21.19 19.27 -9.30
CA GLU A 285 -21.57 19.70 -10.65
C GLU A 285 -20.56 19.11 -11.61
N LEU A 286 -20.96 18.02 -12.28
CA LEU A 286 -20.22 17.42 -13.37
C LEU A 286 -19.87 18.49 -14.42
N PRO A 287 -18.70 18.39 -15.07
CA PRO A 287 -18.45 19.16 -16.29
C PRO A 287 -19.59 18.86 -17.27
N ALA A 288 -20.33 19.91 -17.68
CA ALA A 288 -21.56 19.76 -18.47
C ALA A 288 -21.35 18.99 -19.80
N ASP A 289 -20.12 19.01 -20.32
CA ASP A 289 -19.69 18.26 -21.51
C ASP A 289 -19.59 16.75 -21.27
N VAL A 290 -19.19 16.30 -20.07
CA VAL A 290 -19.17 14.89 -19.68
C VAL A 290 -20.59 14.35 -19.54
N GLU A 291 -21.47 15.10 -18.87
CA GLU A 291 -22.88 14.71 -18.71
C GLU A 291 -23.59 14.59 -20.08
N GLU A 292 -23.41 15.58 -20.96
CA GLU A 292 -23.95 15.54 -22.33
C GLU A 292 -23.34 14.37 -23.15
N PHE A 293 -22.06 14.07 -22.93
CA PHE A 293 -21.39 12.96 -23.60
C PHE A 293 -21.89 11.60 -23.13
N MET A 294 -22.06 11.37 -21.83
CA MET A 294 -22.57 10.09 -21.32
C MET A 294 -24.04 9.91 -21.68
N ALA A 295 -24.85 10.98 -21.68
CA ALA A 295 -26.27 10.91 -22.01
C ALA A 295 -26.58 10.48 -23.47
N LYS A 296 -25.62 10.61 -24.40
CA LYS A 296 -25.78 10.16 -25.79
C LYS A 296 -25.27 8.75 -26.05
N LEU A 297 -24.48 8.17 -25.14
CA LEU A 297 -23.90 6.84 -25.34
C LEU A 297 -24.93 5.74 -25.12
N THR A 298 -24.86 4.72 -25.96
CA THR A 298 -25.63 3.49 -25.87
C THR A 298 -24.73 2.32 -26.26
N ILE A 299 -25.18 1.11 -25.92
CA ILE A 299 -24.50 -0.13 -26.33
C ILE A 299 -24.32 -0.24 -27.87
N ASP A 300 -25.20 0.39 -28.64
CA ASP A 300 -25.19 0.32 -30.10
C ASP A 300 -24.27 1.37 -30.76
N ASN A 301 -23.95 2.47 -30.05
CA ASN A 301 -23.26 3.61 -30.63
C ASN A 301 -21.93 3.96 -29.96
N ILE A 302 -21.54 3.26 -28.89
CA ILE A 302 -20.33 3.57 -28.12
C ILE A 302 -19.07 3.58 -28.99
N ASP A 303 -18.95 2.63 -29.91
CA ASP A 303 -17.85 2.54 -30.86
C ASP A 303 -17.81 3.69 -31.89
N GLU A 304 -18.86 4.51 -32.01
CA GLU A 304 -18.84 5.72 -32.83
C GLU A 304 -18.08 6.85 -32.11
N TYR A 305 -18.28 6.99 -30.79
CA TYR A 305 -17.82 8.12 -29.98
C TYR A 305 -16.59 7.85 -29.12
N ALA A 306 -16.36 6.58 -28.76
CA ALA A 306 -15.28 6.14 -27.90
C ALA A 306 -14.53 4.97 -28.54
N GLU A 307 -13.31 4.72 -28.08
CA GLU A 307 -12.49 3.58 -28.52
C GLU A 307 -12.02 2.73 -27.34
N PRO A 308 -11.94 1.40 -27.51
CA PRO A 308 -11.49 0.51 -26.45
C PRO A 308 -9.99 0.65 -26.23
N VAL A 309 -9.58 0.75 -24.97
CA VAL A 309 -8.20 0.64 -24.51
C VAL A 309 -7.89 -0.84 -24.35
N GLU A 310 -7.48 -1.49 -25.44
CA GLU A 310 -7.31 -2.95 -25.51
C GLU A 310 -6.34 -3.54 -24.45
N SER A 311 -5.40 -2.75 -23.92
CA SER A 311 -4.53 -3.20 -22.82
C SER A 311 -5.28 -3.48 -21.51
N THR A 312 -6.51 -3.01 -21.37
CA THR A 312 -7.37 -3.22 -20.19
C THR A 312 -8.31 -4.43 -20.32
N ARG A 313 -8.38 -5.04 -21.51
CA ARG A 313 -9.35 -6.10 -21.82
C ARG A 313 -9.10 -7.34 -20.96
N GLN A 314 -10.13 -7.76 -20.24
CA GLN A 314 -10.11 -8.94 -19.38
C GLN A 314 -11.31 -9.83 -19.64
N ILE A 315 -11.13 -11.14 -19.43
CA ILE A 315 -12.21 -12.13 -19.42
C ILE A 315 -12.30 -12.66 -17.98
N LEU A 316 -13.36 -12.27 -17.30
CA LEU A 316 -13.55 -12.47 -15.86
C LEU A 316 -14.55 -13.58 -15.62
N THR A 317 -14.20 -14.50 -14.73
CA THR A 317 -15.12 -15.55 -14.28
C THR A 317 -15.75 -15.10 -12.97
N PRO A 318 -17.09 -15.08 -12.85
CA PRO A 318 -17.75 -14.73 -11.60
C PRO A 318 -17.34 -15.72 -10.50
N ASP A 319 -17.13 -15.23 -9.29
CA ASP A 319 -16.80 -16.06 -8.15
C ASP A 319 -18.03 -16.82 -7.61
N LYS A 320 -17.86 -17.50 -6.47
CA LYS A 320 -18.92 -18.29 -5.83
C LYS A 320 -20.13 -17.44 -5.40
N ASP A 321 -19.95 -16.14 -5.22
CA ASP A 321 -20.95 -15.19 -4.77
C ASP A 321 -21.53 -14.39 -5.96
N GLY A 322 -21.08 -14.68 -7.19
CA GLY A 322 -21.57 -14.05 -8.42
C GLY A 322 -20.90 -12.72 -8.74
N LEU A 323 -19.79 -12.40 -8.08
CA LEU A 323 -19.03 -11.17 -8.26
C LEU A 323 -17.93 -11.35 -9.31
N ILE A 324 -17.75 -10.37 -10.19
CA ILE A 324 -16.54 -10.24 -10.99
C ILE A 324 -15.64 -9.20 -10.35
N ASN A 325 -14.34 -9.47 -10.33
CA ASN A 325 -13.30 -8.56 -9.84
C ASN A 325 -12.46 -8.13 -11.03
N TYR A 326 -12.19 -6.84 -11.17
CA TYR A 326 -11.42 -6.29 -12.29
C TYR A 326 -10.42 -5.27 -11.80
N GLU A 327 -9.30 -5.17 -12.50
CA GLU A 327 -8.26 -4.18 -12.26
C GLU A 327 -7.74 -3.68 -13.61
N TYR A 328 -7.39 -2.40 -13.73
CA TYR A 328 -6.89 -1.87 -14.98
C TYR A 328 -5.91 -0.74 -14.79
N VAL A 329 -5.02 -0.60 -15.78
CA VAL A 329 -4.13 0.54 -15.93
C VAL A 329 -4.27 1.04 -17.37
N ILE A 330 -4.61 2.32 -17.51
CA ILE A 330 -4.69 3.03 -18.77
C ILE A 330 -3.29 3.60 -19.05
N PRO A 331 -2.75 3.46 -20.28
CA PRO A 331 -1.41 3.95 -20.62
C PRO A 331 -1.17 5.45 -20.36
N SER A 332 -2.23 6.27 -20.28
CA SER A 332 -2.16 7.70 -19.98
C SER A 332 -1.97 8.02 -18.50
N GLY A 333 -1.97 7.02 -17.60
CA GLY A 333 -1.65 7.19 -16.18
C GLY A 333 -2.83 7.02 -15.22
N GLY A 334 -4.04 6.70 -15.72
CA GLY A 334 -5.19 6.33 -14.87
C GLY A 334 -5.20 4.84 -14.54
N SER A 335 -5.63 4.46 -13.35
CA SER A 335 -5.81 3.05 -12.96
C SER A 335 -7.01 2.92 -12.05
N GLY A 336 -7.68 1.78 -12.09
CA GLY A 336 -8.83 1.50 -11.23
C GLY A 336 -8.96 0.02 -10.97
N ASN A 337 -9.77 -0.32 -9.97
CA ASN A 337 -10.23 -1.67 -9.72
C ASN A 337 -11.62 -1.60 -9.13
N GLY A 338 -12.34 -2.71 -9.22
CA GLY A 338 -13.67 -2.81 -8.65
C GLY A 338 -14.14 -4.24 -8.60
N TYR A 339 -15.24 -4.43 -7.91
CA TYR A 339 -16.02 -5.65 -7.95
C TYR A 339 -17.47 -5.29 -8.23
N VAL A 340 -18.15 -6.12 -9.00
CA VAL A 340 -19.54 -5.89 -9.35
C VAL A 340 -20.26 -7.21 -9.49
N ALA A 341 -21.50 -7.27 -9.03
CA ALA A 341 -22.33 -8.46 -9.20
C ALA A 341 -22.77 -8.59 -10.66
N VAL A 342 -22.63 -9.78 -11.22
CA VAL A 342 -23.09 -10.06 -12.60
C VAL A 342 -24.59 -9.80 -12.74
N ASP A 343 -25.36 -10.12 -11.71
CA ASP A 343 -26.81 -9.93 -11.70
C ASP A 343 -27.20 -8.44 -11.76
N ASP A 344 -26.34 -7.53 -11.29
CA ASP A 344 -26.59 -6.09 -11.39
C ASP A 344 -26.32 -5.59 -12.82
N LEU A 345 -25.25 -6.08 -13.45
CA LEU A 345 -24.92 -5.71 -14.84
C LEU A 345 -25.86 -6.34 -15.86
N PHE A 346 -26.35 -7.55 -15.57
CA PHE A 346 -27.14 -8.39 -16.49
C PHE A 346 -28.33 -9.04 -15.77
N PRO A 347 -29.32 -8.25 -15.31
CA PRO A 347 -30.46 -8.77 -14.54
C PRO A 347 -31.28 -9.81 -15.29
N ASP A 348 -31.25 -9.77 -16.62
CA ASP A 348 -31.96 -10.70 -17.50
C ASP A 348 -31.12 -11.92 -17.89
N GLY A 349 -29.81 -11.93 -17.54
CA GLY A 349 -28.86 -12.99 -17.86
C GLY A 349 -28.60 -13.18 -19.37
N VAL A 350 -28.93 -12.18 -20.19
CA VAL A 350 -28.78 -12.24 -21.65
C VAL A 350 -27.37 -11.85 -22.06
N ALA A 351 -26.70 -12.70 -22.84
CA ALA A 351 -25.38 -12.40 -23.40
C ALA A 351 -25.42 -11.14 -24.29
N GLY A 352 -24.41 -10.28 -24.14
CA GLY A 352 -24.37 -8.96 -24.76
C GLY A 352 -23.70 -7.93 -23.86
N MET A 353 -23.50 -6.72 -24.40
CA MET A 353 -22.96 -5.59 -23.62
C MET A 353 -24.02 -5.05 -22.66
N SER A 354 -23.63 -4.75 -21.43
CA SER A 354 -24.48 -4.08 -20.45
C SER A 354 -24.69 -2.63 -20.86
N ASP A 355 -25.90 -2.12 -20.67
CA ASP A 355 -26.21 -0.70 -20.79
C ASP A 355 -25.81 0.11 -19.54
N ARG A 356 -25.31 -0.57 -18.50
CA ARG A 356 -24.74 0.04 -17.30
C ARG A 356 -23.24 0.27 -17.50
N PHE A 357 -22.89 1.50 -17.84
CA PHE A 357 -21.50 1.94 -17.92
C PHE A 357 -21.05 2.55 -16.59
N GLY A 358 -19.91 2.10 -16.07
CA GLY A 358 -19.16 2.85 -15.06
C GLY A 358 -18.34 3.93 -15.76
N TRP A 359 -18.06 5.06 -15.12
CA TRP A 359 -17.21 6.09 -15.70
C TRP A 359 -16.68 7.04 -14.63
N ALA A 360 -15.55 7.70 -14.92
CA ALA A 360 -15.02 8.76 -14.07
C ALA A 360 -14.26 9.80 -14.91
N SER A 361 -14.29 11.06 -14.44
CA SER A 361 -13.59 12.20 -15.01
C SER A 361 -13.42 13.27 -13.93
N SER A 362 -12.29 13.97 -13.95
CA SER A 362 -11.97 15.08 -13.05
C SER A 362 -11.86 16.43 -13.76
N GLU A 363 -11.43 16.46 -15.03
CA GLU A 363 -11.18 17.68 -15.80
C GLU A 363 -12.08 17.86 -17.03
N GLY A 364 -12.76 16.80 -17.47
CA GLY A 364 -13.70 16.80 -18.60
C GLY A 364 -13.47 15.63 -19.57
N LEU A 365 -13.83 15.77 -20.84
CA LEU A 365 -13.70 14.66 -21.80
C LEU A 365 -12.25 14.18 -22.05
N SER A 366 -11.24 14.98 -21.71
CA SER A 366 -9.83 14.63 -21.91
C SER A 366 -9.32 13.56 -20.94
N ASP A 367 -9.94 13.42 -19.78
CA ASP A 367 -9.58 12.44 -18.75
C ASP A 367 -10.72 11.47 -18.44
N LEU A 368 -11.81 11.50 -19.22
CA LEU A 368 -12.92 10.57 -19.09
C LEU A 368 -12.52 9.16 -19.52
N TRP A 369 -12.78 8.17 -18.67
CA TRP A 369 -12.78 6.75 -19.01
C TRP A 369 -14.12 6.11 -18.67
N ILE A 370 -14.47 5.08 -19.43
CA ILE A 370 -15.77 4.42 -19.40
C ILE A 370 -15.54 2.92 -19.26
N GLU A 371 -16.06 2.33 -18.19
CA GLU A 371 -16.08 0.90 -17.95
C GLU A 371 -17.21 0.25 -18.72
N THR A 372 -16.87 -0.79 -19.48
CA THR A 372 -17.84 -1.57 -20.25
C THR A 372 -17.75 -3.05 -19.88
N TYR A 373 -18.91 -3.69 -19.86
CA TYR A 373 -19.07 -5.09 -19.47
C TYR A 373 -19.86 -5.82 -20.53
N THR A 374 -19.39 -6.99 -20.98
CA THR A 374 -20.09 -7.84 -21.94
C THR A 374 -20.20 -9.25 -21.41
N LEU A 375 -21.43 -9.73 -21.19
CA LEU A 375 -21.69 -11.11 -20.81
C LEU A 375 -21.49 -12.02 -22.01
N ASN A 376 -20.57 -12.98 -21.89
CA ASN A 376 -20.27 -13.97 -22.91
C ASN A 376 -21.23 -15.18 -22.78
N GLU A 377 -21.42 -15.93 -23.87
CA GLU A 377 -22.31 -17.10 -23.88
C GLU A 377 -21.90 -18.22 -22.90
N ASP A 378 -20.63 -18.24 -22.48
CA ASP A 378 -20.09 -19.21 -21.52
C ASP A 378 -20.24 -18.78 -20.04
N GLY A 379 -20.86 -17.62 -19.78
CA GLY A 379 -21.09 -17.08 -18.45
C GLY A 379 -19.91 -16.27 -17.89
N THR A 380 -18.84 -16.08 -18.65
CA THR A 380 -17.78 -15.12 -18.31
C THR A 380 -18.17 -13.70 -18.70
N VAL A 381 -17.55 -12.69 -18.10
CA VAL A 381 -17.75 -11.28 -18.44
C VAL A 381 -16.49 -10.70 -19.04
N THR A 382 -16.60 -10.11 -20.22
CA THR A 382 -15.53 -9.31 -20.82
C THR A 382 -15.59 -7.89 -20.27
N PHE A 383 -14.54 -7.45 -19.59
CA PHE A 383 -14.36 -6.07 -19.11
C PHE A 383 -13.39 -5.31 -20.02
N VAL A 384 -13.71 -4.07 -20.38
CA VAL A 384 -12.84 -3.19 -21.18
C VAL A 384 -13.10 -1.72 -20.82
N ILE A 385 -12.02 -0.94 -20.70
CA ILE A 385 -12.10 0.52 -20.64
C ILE A 385 -12.22 1.12 -22.03
N TYR A 386 -13.13 2.07 -22.19
CA TYR A 386 -13.29 2.93 -23.35
C TYR A 386 -12.88 4.37 -23.01
N VAL A 387 -12.32 5.08 -23.98
CA VAL A 387 -12.00 6.51 -23.87
C VAL A 387 -12.62 7.30 -25.03
N PRO A 388 -13.06 8.55 -24.84
CA PRO A 388 -13.59 9.37 -25.92
C PRO A 388 -12.58 9.53 -27.06
N LYS A 389 -13.06 9.46 -28.30
CA LYS A 389 -12.23 9.78 -29.47
C LYS A 389 -11.95 11.27 -29.51
N SER A 390 -10.70 11.60 -29.84
CA SER A 390 -10.22 12.98 -30.03
C SER A 390 -10.76 13.66 -31.27
#